data_AF-A0A946MS55-F1
#
_entry.id   AF-A0A946MS55-F1
#
_cell.length_a   1.000
_cell.length_b   1.000
_cell.length_c   1.000
_cell.angle_alpha   90.00
_cell.angle_beta   90.00
_cell.angle_gamma   90.00
#
_symmetry.space_group_name_H-M   'P 1'
#
loop_
_entity.id
_entity.type
_entity.pdbx_description
1 polymer ?
#
loop_
_entity_poly.entity_id
_entity_poly.type
_entity_poly.pdbx_seq_one_letter_code
_entity_poly.pdbx_strand_id
1 'polypeptide(L)'
;TIDMGEAIPADAQLYKIADSGTWSRIAAADIEGQTVTYTLSDDGELDQDQTPGRLRDPVALALPSSDGGEGPPVLPVPLPWWLLAVLSVLIGGAGYRRLHIA
;
A
#
# COMPACT_ATOMS: atom_id res chain seq x y z
N THR A 1 -4.86 16.13 20.50
CA THR A 1 -4.78 14.74 20.99
C THR A 1 -5.95 13.96 20.46
N ILE A 2 -5.71 12.73 20.01
CA ILE A 2 -6.71 11.80 19.48
C ILE A 2 -6.64 10.53 20.33
N ASP A 3 -7.79 10.02 20.75
CA ASP A 3 -7.93 8.72 21.41
C ASP A 3 -8.53 7.72 20.40
N MET A 4 -7.84 6.60 20.19
CA MET A 4 -8.23 5.57 19.24
C MET A 4 -9.17 4.51 19.83
N GLY A 5 -9.33 4.47 21.16
CA GLY A 5 -10.14 3.47 21.87
C GLY A 5 -9.54 2.05 21.89
N GLU A 6 -8.41 1.84 21.23
CA GLU A 6 -7.68 0.59 21.08
C GLU A 6 -6.17 0.85 21.11
N ALA A 7 -5.41 -0.12 21.59
CA ALA A 7 -3.95 -0.06 21.56
C ALA A 7 -3.41 0.10 20.12
N ILE A 8 -2.61 1.13 19.92
CA ILE A 8 -1.99 1.45 18.64
C ILE A 8 -0.75 0.56 18.46
N PRO A 9 -0.55 -0.05 17.28
CA PRO A 9 0.67 -0.80 16.97
C PRO A 9 1.94 0.05 17.12
N ALA A 10 3.02 -0.55 17.62
CA ALA A 10 4.26 0.16 17.96
C ALA A 10 4.98 0.78 16.74
N ASP A 11 4.73 0.27 15.54
CA ASP A 11 5.30 0.73 14.28
C ASP A 11 4.40 1.73 13.54
N ALA A 12 3.21 2.01 14.05
CA ALA A 12 2.29 2.97 13.44
C ALA A 12 2.88 4.38 13.42
N GLN A 13 2.52 5.15 12.40
CA GLN A 13 2.92 6.54 12.22
C GLN A 13 1.68 7.38 11.89
N LEU A 14 1.71 8.64 12.32
CA LEU A 14 0.67 9.61 12.00
C LEU A 14 1.01 10.33 10.69
N TYR A 15 0.03 10.44 9.80
CA TYR A 15 0.16 11.11 8.52
C TYR A 15 -0.93 12.15 8.31
N LYS A 16 -0.56 13.23 7.64
CA LYS A 16 -1.46 14.18 7.01
C LYS A 16 -1.80 13.71 5.61
N ILE A 17 -3.07 13.74 5.22
CA ILE A 17 -3.52 13.35 3.88
C ILE A 17 -4.00 14.58 3.13
N ALA A 18 -3.26 15.02 2.11
CA ALA A 18 -3.62 16.14 1.24
C ALA A 18 -4.86 15.84 0.40
N ASP A 19 -5.56 16.89 -0.07
CA ASP A 19 -6.67 16.77 -1.02
C ASP A 19 -6.24 16.06 -2.33
N SER A 20 -4.94 16.10 -2.66
CA SER A 20 -4.34 15.35 -3.78
C SER A 20 -4.18 13.85 -3.53
N GLY A 21 -4.42 13.39 -2.29
CA GLY A 21 -4.12 12.04 -1.84
C GLY A 21 -2.66 11.81 -1.42
N THR A 22 -1.83 12.86 -1.36
CA THR A 22 -0.44 12.77 -0.90
C THR A 22 -0.38 12.60 0.61
N TRP A 23 0.44 11.65 1.08
CA TRP A 23 0.65 11.38 2.50
C TRP A 23 1.95 12.04 2.98
N SER A 24 1.86 12.86 4.01
CA SER A 24 3.01 13.51 4.65
C SER A 24 3.08 13.10 6.12
N ARG A 25 4.21 12.52 6.54
CA ARG A 25 4.39 12.05 7.92
C ARG A 25 4.48 13.23 8.89
N ILE A 26 3.74 13.15 9.99
CA ILE A 26 3.89 14.05 11.14
C ILE A 26 4.96 13.47 12.08
N ALA A 27 6.22 13.84 11.85
CA ALA A 27 7.36 13.24 12.54
C ALA A 27 7.39 13.51 14.06
N ALA A 28 6.82 14.63 14.50
CA ALA A 28 6.75 15.03 15.90
C ALA A 28 5.52 14.46 16.65
N ALA A 29 4.78 13.54 16.04
CA ALA A 29 3.68 12.86 16.71
C ALA A 29 4.21 11.88 17.77
N ASP A 30 3.63 11.96 18.96
CA ASP A 30 3.85 11.07 20.08
C ASP A 30 2.68 10.08 20.17
N ILE A 31 3.00 8.79 20.20
CA ILE A 31 2.03 7.69 20.15
C ILE A 31 2.26 6.83 21.39
N GLU A 32 1.32 6.90 22.34
CA GLU A 32 1.39 6.18 23.60
C GLU A 32 0.10 5.40 23.87
N GLY A 33 0.20 4.08 23.92
CA GLY A 33 -0.94 3.20 24.18
C GLY A 33 -2.00 3.32 23.10
N GLN A 34 -3.11 4.00 23.40
CA GLN A 34 -4.22 4.26 22.46
C GLN A 34 -4.33 5.73 22.05
N THR A 35 -3.40 6.57 22.51
CA THR A 35 -3.48 8.02 22.37
C THR A 35 -2.40 8.53 21.43
N VAL A 36 -2.78 9.46 20.54
CA VAL A 36 -1.84 10.21 19.70
C VAL A 36 -1.87 11.67 20.07
N THR A 37 -0.70 12.23 20.37
CA THR A 37 -0.49 13.64 20.64
C THR A 37 0.41 14.24 19.56
N TYR A 38 -0.03 15.31 18.93
CA TYR A 38 0.74 16.02 17.92
C TYR A 38 0.39 17.50 17.97
N THR A 39 1.25 18.32 17.36
CA THR A 39 1.03 19.75 17.18
C THR A 39 1.03 20.06 15.70
N LEU A 40 0.08 20.88 15.30
CA LEU A 40 -0.03 21.43 13.97
C LEU A 40 -0.19 22.95 14.08
N SER A 41 0.53 23.70 13.24
CA SER A 41 0.40 25.15 13.18
C SER A 41 -0.64 25.54 12.14
N ASP A 42 -1.51 26.48 12.50
CA ASP A 42 -2.31 27.26 11.55
C ASP A 42 -1.38 27.98 10.58
N ASP A 43 -1.72 27.99 9.30
CA ASP A 43 -0.88 28.50 8.20
C ASP A 43 0.53 27.85 8.15
N GLY A 44 0.67 26.64 8.71
CA GLY A 44 1.90 25.86 8.67
C GLY A 44 2.04 25.03 7.39
N GLU A 45 3.20 24.40 7.19
CA GLU A 45 3.49 23.55 6.02
C GLU A 45 2.50 22.39 5.86
N LEU A 46 2.04 21.83 6.98
CA LEU A 46 1.11 20.70 7.01
C LEU A 46 -0.36 21.15 7.13
N ASP A 47 -0.62 22.46 7.09
CA ASP A 47 -1.97 23.00 6.97
C ASP A 47 -2.37 23.11 5.50
N GLN A 48 -3.51 22.52 5.18
CA GLN A 48 -4.02 22.48 3.82
C GLN A 48 -4.82 23.73 3.48
N ASP A 49 -5.34 24.41 4.49
CA ASP A 49 -5.79 25.78 4.33
C ASP A 49 -4.66 26.73 4.71
N GLN A 50 -4.60 27.89 4.06
CA GLN A 50 -3.68 28.97 4.44
C GLN A 50 -4.50 30.25 4.69
N THR A 51 -5.79 30.07 4.98
CA THR A 51 -6.69 31.15 5.36
C THR A 51 -6.53 31.32 6.87
N PRO A 52 -6.11 32.50 7.35
CA PRO A 52 -5.86 32.70 8.77
C PRO A 52 -7.06 32.33 9.64
N GLY A 53 -6.80 31.52 10.67
CA GLY A 53 -7.81 31.03 11.61
C GLY A 53 -8.60 29.80 11.12
N ARG A 54 -8.16 29.13 10.04
CA ARG A 54 -8.79 27.92 9.51
C ARG A 54 -7.78 26.80 9.38
N LEU A 55 -7.72 25.94 10.40
CA LEU A 55 -6.90 24.74 10.38
C LEU A 55 -7.68 23.54 9.81
N ARG A 56 -7.24 22.99 8.67
CA ARG A 56 -7.83 21.76 8.12
C ARG A 56 -7.00 20.56 8.55
N ASP A 57 -7.57 19.69 9.38
CA ASP A 57 -6.82 18.59 9.99
C ASP A 57 -7.32 17.16 9.74
N PRO A 58 -7.43 16.71 8.47
CA PRO A 58 -7.60 15.30 8.17
C PRO A 58 -6.26 14.55 8.37
N VAL A 59 -6.17 13.78 9.45
CA VAL A 59 -5.02 12.90 9.75
C VAL A 59 -5.44 11.43 9.79
N ALA A 60 -4.49 10.55 9.51
CA ALA A 60 -4.67 9.12 9.62
C ALA A 60 -3.47 8.46 10.28
N LEU A 61 -3.75 7.43 11.09
CA LEU A 61 -2.74 6.47 11.51
C LEU A 61 -2.58 5.40 10.43
N ALA A 62 -1.34 5.09 10.09
CA ALA A 62 -1.02 4.00 9.18
C ALA A 62 0.25 3.29 9.63
N LEU A 63 0.33 2.01 9.26
CA LEU A 63 1.56 1.26 9.35
C LEU A 63 2.43 1.63 8.13
N PRO A 64 3.69 2.05 8.33
CA PRO A 64 4.57 2.32 7.21
C PRO A 64 4.83 1.02 6.45
N SER A 65 4.51 1.00 5.16
CA SER A 65 4.90 -0.09 4.29
C SER A 65 6.43 -0.16 4.23
N SER A 66 7.01 -1.33 4.45
CA SER A 66 8.45 -1.57 4.24
C SER A 66 8.87 -1.41 2.78
N ASP A 67 7.90 -1.51 1.87
CA ASP A 67 8.06 -1.27 0.44
C ASP A 67 7.48 0.11 0.11
N GLY A 68 8.29 1.01 -0.43
CA GLY A 68 7.94 2.41 -0.71
C GLY A 68 6.89 2.59 -1.80
N GLY A 69 5.66 2.13 -1.58
CA GLY A 69 4.53 2.25 -2.51
C GLY A 69 4.64 1.39 -3.77
N GLU A 70 5.76 0.72 -3.99
CA GLU A 70 5.91 -0.29 -5.03
C GLU A 70 5.34 -1.60 -4.49
N GLY A 71 4.27 -2.09 -5.12
CA GLY A 71 3.74 -3.43 -4.82
C GLY A 71 4.84 -4.51 -4.94
N PRO A 72 4.58 -5.74 -4.48
CA PRO A 72 5.57 -6.80 -4.54
C PRO A 72 6.14 -6.89 -5.96
N PRO A 73 7.47 -7.03 -6.12
CA PRO A 73 8.08 -7.03 -7.44
C PRO A 73 7.38 -8.08 -8.31
N VAL A 74 7.02 -7.71 -9.54
CA VAL A 74 6.45 -8.66 -10.50
C VAL A 74 7.54 -9.66 -10.87
N LEU A 75 7.64 -10.74 -10.09
CA LEU A 75 8.57 -11.81 -10.34
C LEU A 75 8.06 -12.62 -11.54
N PRO A 76 8.88 -12.87 -12.57
CA PRO A 76 8.48 -13.72 -13.68
C PRO A 76 8.19 -15.12 -13.14
N VAL A 77 7.00 -15.65 -13.45
CA VAL A 77 6.63 -17.02 -13.06
C VAL A 77 7.48 -18.01 -13.87
N PRO A 78 8.35 -18.80 -13.23
CA PRO A 78 9.17 -19.76 -13.96
C PRO A 78 8.28 -20.91 -14.47
N LEU A 79 8.09 -20.96 -15.79
CA LEU A 79 7.39 -22.08 -16.44
C LEU A 79 8.34 -23.28 -16.54
N PRO A 80 8.00 -24.42 -15.94
CA PRO A 80 8.90 -25.57 -15.98
C PRO A 80 8.87 -26.24 -17.36
N TRP A 81 10.04 -26.65 -17.85
CA TRP A 81 10.20 -27.23 -19.19
C TRP A 81 9.33 -28.46 -19.45
N TRP A 82 9.02 -29.23 -18.42
CA TRP A 82 8.15 -30.41 -18.54
C TRP A 82 6.71 -30.03 -18.94
N LEU A 83 6.20 -28.87 -18.54
CA LEU A 83 4.86 -28.43 -18.91
C LEU A 83 4.77 -28.17 -20.41
N LEU A 84 5.82 -27.57 -20.99
CA LEU A 84 5.95 -27.38 -22.44
C LEU A 84 6.09 -28.71 -23.19
N ALA A 85 6.79 -29.69 -22.60
CA ALA A 85 6.89 -31.04 -23.16
C ALA A 85 5.52 -31.75 -23.18
N VAL A 86 4.76 -31.68 -22.07
CA VAL A 86 3.40 -32.22 -22.00
C VAL A 86 2.49 -31.55 -23.03
N LEU A 87 2.53 -30.22 -23.14
CA LEU A 87 1.76 -29.48 -24.13
C LEU A 87 2.11 -29.91 -25.57
N SER A 88 3.40 -30.07 -25.87
CA SER A 88 3.88 -30.55 -27.17
C SER A 88 3.32 -31.94 -27.50
N VAL A 89 3.31 -32.86 -26.53
CA VAL A 89 2.76 -34.21 -26.70
C VAL A 89 1.25 -34.18 -26.92
N LEU A 90 0.52 -33.35 -26.18
CA LEU A 90 -0.94 -33.21 -26.32
C LEU A 90 -1.31 -32.68 -27.71
N ILE A 91 -0.61 -31.65 -28.19
CA ILE A 91 -0.82 -31.08 -29.54
C ILE A 91 -0.49 -32.11 -30.61
N GLY A 92 0.67 -32.77 -30.51
CA GLY A 92 1.10 -33.80 -31.46
C GLY A 92 0.15 -35.00 -31.49
N GLY A 93 -0.30 -35.47 -30.33
CA GLY A 93 -1.23 -36.60 -30.20
C GLY A 93 -2.63 -36.28 -30.74
N ALA A 94 -3.15 -35.07 -30.50
CA ALA A 94 -4.41 -34.62 -31.07
C ALA A 94 -4.34 -34.51 -32.60
N GLY A 95 -3.22 -33.99 -33.13
CA GLY A 95 -2.96 -33.94 -34.57
C GLY A 95 -2.86 -35.32 -35.22
N TYR A 96 -2.13 -36.24 -34.59
CA TYR A 96 -1.95 -37.61 -35.08
C TYR A 96 -3.27 -38.37 -35.15
N ARG A 97 -4.11 -38.28 -34.12
CA ARG A 97 -5.45 -38.88 -34.12
C ARG A 97 -6.32 -38.37 -35.25
N ARG A 98 -6.25 -37.08 -35.56
CA ARG A 98 -7.06 -36.47 -36.63
C ARG A 98 -6.61 -36.92 -38.03
N LEU A 99 -5.31 -37.12 -38.24
CA LEU A 99 -4.75 -37.55 -39.51
C LEU A 99 -4.89 -39.07 -39.76
N HIS A 100 -4.98 -39.88 -38.71
CA HIS A 100 -5.13 -41.34 -38.82
C HIS A 100 -6.60 -41.80 -38.94
N ILE A 101 -7.57 -40.92 -38.63
CA ILE A 101 -9.01 -41.22 -38.75
C ILE A 101 -9.58 -40.73 -40.11
N ALA A 102 -8.81 -39.97 -40.87
CA ALA A 102 -9.10 -39.58 -42.26
C ALA A 102 -8.45 -40.58 -43.24
#